data_AF-A0AAW1TP65-F1
#
_entry.id   AF-A0AAW1TP65-F1
#
_cell.length_a   1.000
_cell.length_b   1.000
_cell.length_c   1.000
_cell.angle_alpha   90.00
_cell.angle_beta   90.00
_cell.angle_gamma   90.00
#
_symmetry.space_group_name_H-M   'P 1'
#
loop_
_entity.id
_entity.type
_entity.pdbx_description
1 polymer ?
#
loop_
_entity_poly.entity_id
_entity_poly.type
_entity_poly.pdbx_seq_one_letter_code
_entity_poly.pdbx_strand_id
1 'polypeptide(L)'
;MNYDEFTDDQQWRDVHYRLLKMYLKWRLQATSEEIDLLFRIHHMVHNKSVRLLCENIHLALEVGLTLRRIVKSGYILHSYPKYTKEVLRDFHNIAGGDLKKAILGCPKLFMVSPKNYAKIYGILKEHNISDETIRNQLNIFQLSPQTVKYRLEEIENTPELNILKHNVNFLKLVVHHQRAKSRLSFLQELQMKCLPLSILSQDKPIDTHVRNGMDINKLKDVLALLKSLLGKDPKHFEKSLRRHPFHLAVPLQRIEDTFDCLVKMKFQSDAICKVVSILLYPRSTIKAALKEVRSNPILGRCVTSQFQKLNLVLYTIEKKHHFTGNGVWLDSSNDITTNSTNKD
;
A
#
# COMPACT_ATOMS: atom_id res chain seq x y z
N MET A 1 39.39 1.82 37.02
CA MET A 1 39.24 0.76 35.99
C MET A 1 40.03 -0.43 36.50
N ASN A 2 39.37 -1.49 36.96
CA ASN A 2 40.04 -2.77 37.16
C ASN A 2 40.21 -3.39 35.77
N TYR A 3 41.45 -3.63 35.37
CA TYR A 3 41.75 -4.42 34.18
C TYR A 3 41.71 -5.88 34.62
N ASP A 4 40.79 -6.66 34.04
CA ASP A 4 40.78 -8.12 34.22
C ASP A 4 42.06 -8.67 33.57
N GLU A 5 42.90 -9.34 34.35
CA GLU A 5 44.12 -9.98 33.85
C GLU A 5 43.77 -11.18 32.96
N PHE A 6 44.40 -11.27 31.78
CA PHE A 6 44.29 -12.42 30.88
C PHE A 6 45.35 -13.45 31.28
N THR A 7 44.93 -14.67 31.62
CA THR A 7 45.83 -15.79 31.92
C THR A 7 46.11 -16.61 30.66
N ASP A 8 47.30 -17.19 30.54
CA ASP A 8 47.74 -17.96 29.34
C ASP A 8 46.86 -19.17 29.02
N ASP A 9 46.12 -19.69 30.02
CA ASP A 9 45.18 -20.81 29.87
C ASP A 9 43.81 -20.41 29.27
N GLN A 10 43.57 -19.13 29.00
CA GLN A 10 42.27 -18.67 28.47
C GLN A 10 42.11 -19.04 26.99
N GLN A 11 40.99 -19.68 26.66
CA GLN A 11 40.65 -19.95 25.26
C GLN A 11 40.54 -18.62 24.51
N TRP A 12 41.17 -18.52 23.34
CA TRP A 12 41.18 -17.32 22.49
C TRP A 12 39.78 -16.71 22.25
N ARG A 13 38.74 -17.55 22.24
CA ARG A 13 37.35 -17.13 22.11
C ARG A 13 36.87 -16.26 23.28
N ASP A 14 37.27 -16.60 24.50
CA ASP A 14 36.89 -15.86 25.71
C ASP A 14 37.61 -14.50 25.76
N VAL A 15 38.89 -14.49 25.39
CA VAL A 15 39.68 -13.26 25.22
C VAL A 15 39.03 -12.36 24.17
N HIS A 16 38.70 -12.91 23.00
CA HIS A 16 38.01 -12.18 21.94
C HIS A 16 36.67 -11.61 22.41
N TYR A 17 35.84 -12.41 23.08
CA TYR A 17 34.53 -12.01 23.58
C TYR A 17 34.64 -10.83 24.58
N ARG A 18 35.56 -10.92 25.54
CA ARG A 18 35.78 -9.86 26.54
C ARG A 18 36.27 -8.57 25.89
N LEU A 19 37.24 -8.66 24.99
CA LEU A 19 37.74 -7.51 24.24
C LEU A 19 36.64 -6.85 23.41
N LEU A 20 35.83 -7.65 22.73
CA LEU A 20 34.72 -7.15 21.92
C LEU A 20 33.67 -6.44 22.78
N LYS A 21 33.33 -7.02 23.93
CA LYS A 21 32.39 -6.44 24.90
C LYS A 21 32.89 -5.09 25.40
N MET A 22 34.17 -5.02 25.81
CA MET A 22 34.80 -3.76 26.23
C MET A 22 34.79 -2.71 25.12
N TYR A 23 35.18 -3.11 23.90
CA TYR A 23 35.19 -2.23 22.74
C TYR A 23 33.80 -1.67 22.43
N LEU A 24 32.77 -2.52 22.34
CA LEU A 24 31.42 -2.07 22.02
C LEU A 24 30.82 -1.19 23.13
N LYS A 25 31.11 -1.51 24.40
CA LYS A 25 30.71 -0.67 25.54
C LYS A 25 31.27 0.74 25.41
N TRP A 26 32.58 0.85 25.16
CA TRP A 26 33.24 2.14 24.96
C TRP A 26 32.75 2.86 23.70
N ARG A 27 32.72 2.16 22.55
CA ARG A 27 32.43 2.77 21.25
C ARG A 27 30.98 3.21 21.10
N LEU A 28 30.04 2.43 21.61
CA LEU A 28 28.61 2.70 21.52
C LEU A 28 28.08 3.48 22.73
N GLN A 29 28.92 3.77 23.72
CA GLN A 29 28.54 4.41 24.99
C GLN A 29 27.35 3.68 25.67
N ALA A 30 27.39 2.35 25.59
CA ALA A 30 26.33 1.47 26.08
C ALA A 30 26.69 0.91 27.47
N THR A 31 25.71 0.44 28.23
CA THR A 31 25.96 -0.27 29.49
C THR A 31 26.41 -1.71 29.23
N SER A 32 26.99 -2.36 30.24
CA SER A 32 27.34 -3.79 30.12
C SER A 32 26.11 -4.65 29.82
N GLU A 33 24.97 -4.33 30.45
CA GLU A 33 23.69 -5.02 30.28
C GLU A 33 23.13 -4.87 28.85
N GLU A 34 23.22 -3.67 28.27
CA GLU A 34 22.79 -3.42 26.89
C GLU A 34 23.60 -4.25 25.88
N ILE A 35 24.92 -4.38 26.09
CA ILE A 35 25.79 -5.19 25.24
C ILE A 35 25.52 -6.69 25.42
N ASP A 36 25.29 -7.14 26.65
CA ASP A 36 24.92 -8.54 26.92
C ASP A 36 23.59 -8.90 26.25
N LEU A 37 22.60 -8.00 26.33
CA LEU A 37 21.34 -8.14 25.62
C LEU A 37 21.54 -8.15 24.10
N LEU A 38 22.41 -7.28 23.57
CA LEU A 38 22.74 -7.23 22.15
C LEU A 38 23.34 -8.56 21.68
N PHE A 39 24.28 -9.15 22.41
CA PHE A 39 24.85 -10.45 22.07
C PHE A 39 23.85 -11.59 22.16
N ARG A 40 22.90 -11.53 23.11
CA ARG A 40 21.82 -12.50 23.23
C ARG A 40 20.86 -12.44 22.05
N ILE A 41 20.44 -11.24 21.64
CA ILE A 41 19.50 -11.05 20.52
C ILE A 41 20.20 -11.27 19.17
N HIS A 42 21.45 -10.81 19.04
CA HIS A 42 22.23 -10.83 17.82
C HIS A 42 23.53 -11.63 18.00
N HIS A 43 23.40 -12.94 18.21
CA HIS A 43 24.51 -13.86 18.45
C HIS A 43 25.62 -13.80 17.40
N MET A 44 25.33 -13.42 16.15
CA MET A 44 26.35 -13.31 15.11
C MET A 44 27.38 -12.20 15.37
N VAL A 45 27.04 -11.19 16.18
CA VAL A 45 27.91 -10.02 16.41
C VAL A 45 29.18 -10.41 17.16
N HIS A 46 29.10 -11.28 18.17
CA HIS A 46 30.27 -11.64 18.98
C HIS A 46 31.27 -12.56 18.26
N ASN A 47 30.92 -13.04 17.07
CA ASN A 47 31.79 -13.85 16.21
C ASN A 47 32.44 -13.03 15.08
N LYS A 48 32.24 -11.70 15.05
CA LYS A 48 32.81 -10.83 14.02
C LYS A 48 34.10 -10.19 14.47
N SER A 49 34.99 -9.95 13.51
CA SER A 49 36.21 -9.20 13.77
C SER A 49 35.90 -7.76 14.19
N VAL A 50 36.71 -7.23 15.12
CA VAL A 50 36.61 -5.84 15.58
C VAL A 50 36.65 -4.88 14.39
N ARG A 51 37.51 -5.14 13.40
CA ARG A 51 37.62 -4.34 12.16
C ARG A 51 36.28 -4.22 11.41
N LEU A 52 35.56 -5.33 11.23
CA LEU A 52 34.26 -5.31 10.55
C LEU A 52 33.23 -4.51 11.34
N LEU A 53 33.23 -4.65 12.67
CA LEU A 53 32.36 -3.86 13.55
C LEU A 53 32.68 -2.37 13.48
N CYS A 54 33.97 -1.99 13.51
CA CYS A 54 34.41 -0.61 13.36
C CYS A 54 33.86 0.01 12.07
N GLU A 55 34.00 -0.69 10.95
CA GLU A 55 33.57 -0.23 9.64
C GLU A 55 32.05 -0.05 9.59
N ASN A 56 31.28 -1.02 10.10
CA ASN A 56 29.82 -0.92 10.15
C ASN A 56 29.33 0.19 11.09
N ILE A 57 29.97 0.40 12.24
CA ILE A 57 29.65 1.51 13.15
C ILE A 57 29.91 2.86 12.46
N HIS A 58 31.06 2.97 11.77
CA HIS A 58 31.39 4.19 11.04
C HIS A 58 30.38 4.49 9.93
N LEU A 59 30.08 3.52 9.07
CA LEU A 59 29.08 3.67 8.00
C LEU A 59 27.69 4.00 8.56
N ALA A 60 27.28 3.38 9.68
CA ALA A 60 26.01 3.69 10.33
C ALA A 60 25.94 5.14 10.81
N LEU A 61 27.03 5.66 11.38
CA LEU A 61 27.15 7.07 11.79
C LEU A 61 27.13 8.02 10.59
N GLU A 62 27.79 7.68 9.48
CA GLU A 62 27.78 8.49 8.24
C GLU A 62 26.39 8.60 7.58
N VAL A 63 25.54 7.60 7.80
CA VAL A 63 24.12 7.62 7.39
C VAL A 63 23.26 8.44 8.36
N GLY A 64 23.79 8.75 9.55
CA GLY A 64 23.13 9.55 10.59
C GLY A 64 22.45 8.74 11.70
N LEU A 65 22.72 7.43 11.81
CA LEU A 65 22.19 6.63 12.92
C LEU A 65 22.87 7.02 14.22
N THR A 66 22.08 7.18 15.29
CA THR A 66 22.63 7.44 16.62
C THR A 66 23.19 6.17 17.24
N LEU A 67 24.15 6.31 18.16
CA LEU A 67 24.75 5.17 18.89
C LEU A 67 23.68 4.27 19.53
N ARG A 68 22.68 4.87 20.20
CA ARG A 68 21.53 4.14 20.77
C ARG A 68 20.74 3.37 19.73
N ARG A 69 20.56 3.91 18.51
CA ARG A 69 19.82 3.24 17.44
C ARG A 69 20.63 2.08 16.84
N ILE A 70 21.97 2.19 16.82
CA ILE A 70 22.87 1.10 16.44
C ILE A 70 22.79 -0.04 17.46
N VAL A 71 22.81 0.25 18.77
CA VAL A 71 22.63 -0.76 19.84
C VAL A 71 21.30 -1.50 19.68
N LYS A 72 20.19 -0.76 19.48
CA LYS A 72 18.86 -1.36 19.24
C LYS A 72 18.77 -2.14 17.92
N SER A 73 19.60 -1.80 16.95
CA SER A 73 19.63 -2.40 15.61
C SER A 73 20.91 -3.22 15.43
N GLY A 74 21.26 -4.07 16.40
CA GLY A 74 22.54 -4.77 16.43
C GLY A 74 22.81 -5.66 15.21
N TYR A 75 21.78 -5.96 14.40
CA TYR A 75 21.96 -6.62 13.12
C TYR A 75 22.85 -5.84 12.12
N ILE A 76 22.90 -4.50 12.23
CA ILE A 76 23.77 -3.65 11.41
C ILE A 76 25.24 -4.00 11.60
N LEU A 77 25.62 -4.36 12.83
CA LEU A 77 27.00 -4.60 13.21
C LEU A 77 27.61 -5.80 12.49
N HIS A 78 26.83 -6.81 12.13
CA HIS A 78 27.33 -7.98 11.41
C HIS A 78 27.02 -7.96 9.90
N SER A 79 26.57 -6.82 9.37
CA SER A 79 26.34 -6.63 7.94
C SER A 79 27.65 -6.66 7.14
N TYR A 80 27.56 -6.87 5.83
CA TYR A 80 28.73 -6.84 4.95
C TYR A 80 28.97 -5.40 4.45
N PRO A 81 30.03 -4.70 4.92
CA PRO A 81 30.17 -3.25 4.72
C PRO A 81 30.22 -2.83 3.25
N LYS A 82 30.78 -3.70 2.38
CA LYS A 82 30.88 -3.46 0.94
C LYS A 82 29.51 -3.29 0.29
N TYR A 83 28.51 -4.06 0.71
CA TYR A 83 27.14 -3.90 0.20
C TYR A 83 26.57 -2.54 0.55
N THR A 84 26.70 -2.10 1.80
CA THR A 84 26.19 -0.80 2.22
C THR A 84 26.91 0.32 1.48
N LYS A 85 28.23 0.23 1.28
CA LYS A 85 29.00 1.21 0.50
C LYS A 85 28.53 1.29 -0.96
N GLU A 86 28.38 0.14 -1.62
CA GLU A 86 27.88 0.08 -3.01
C GLU A 86 26.46 0.64 -3.10
N VAL A 87 25.58 0.27 -2.17
CA VAL A 87 24.20 0.77 -2.10
C VAL A 87 24.17 2.29 -1.91
N LEU A 88 24.96 2.83 -0.98
CA LEU A 88 25.00 4.26 -0.72
C LEU A 88 25.64 5.06 -1.87
N ARG A 89 26.47 4.44 -2.70
CA ARG A 89 27.05 5.06 -3.90
C ARG A 89 26.07 5.01 -5.07
N ASP A 90 25.63 3.80 -5.42
CA ASP A 90 24.91 3.52 -6.67
C ASP A 90 23.40 3.78 -6.55
N PHE A 91 22.86 3.71 -5.32
CA PHE A 91 21.44 3.87 -5.03
C PHE A 91 21.17 4.99 -4.01
N HIS A 92 22.00 6.04 -3.97
CA HIS A 92 21.80 7.18 -3.05
C HIS A 92 20.43 7.85 -3.23
N ASN A 93 19.88 7.81 -4.45
CA ASN A 93 18.54 8.28 -4.78
C ASN A 93 17.71 7.13 -5.39
N ILE A 94 16.77 6.58 -4.61
CA ILE A 94 15.84 5.53 -5.07
C ILE A 94 14.46 6.16 -5.24
N ALA A 95 13.91 6.07 -6.45
CA ALA A 95 12.57 6.58 -6.77
C ALA A 95 12.37 8.08 -6.43
N GLY A 96 13.44 8.89 -6.56
CA GLY A 96 13.40 10.31 -6.22
C GLY A 96 13.43 10.59 -4.71
N GLY A 97 13.87 9.63 -3.89
CA GLY A 97 14.00 9.74 -2.44
C GLY A 97 15.43 9.45 -1.95
N ASP A 98 15.85 10.17 -0.92
CA ASP A 98 17.16 9.99 -0.27
C ASP A 98 17.19 8.68 0.54
N LEU A 99 18.05 7.75 0.12
CA LEU A 99 18.19 6.45 0.78
C LEU A 99 18.69 6.57 2.21
N LYS A 100 19.51 7.58 2.55
CA LYS A 100 19.97 7.77 3.94
C LYS A 100 18.79 8.03 4.86
N LYS A 101 17.87 8.92 4.46
CA LYS A 101 16.62 9.17 5.20
C LYS A 101 15.77 7.92 5.33
N ALA A 102 15.72 7.10 4.29
CA ALA A 102 15.00 5.84 4.32
C ALA A 102 15.61 4.84 5.32
N ILE A 103 16.94 4.71 5.38
CA ILE A 103 17.66 3.88 6.35
C ILE A 103 17.43 4.39 7.78
N LEU A 104 17.39 5.71 7.99
CA LEU A 104 17.04 6.28 9.30
C LEU A 104 15.64 5.85 9.73
N GLY A 105 14.67 5.85 8.81
CA GLY A 105 13.32 5.34 9.05
C GLY A 105 13.30 3.83 9.32
N CYS A 106 14.01 3.06 8.49
CA CYS A 106 14.09 1.61 8.60
C CYS A 106 15.52 1.07 8.45
N PRO A 107 16.24 0.81 9.56
CA PRO A 107 17.66 0.48 9.51
C PRO A 107 17.97 -0.88 8.88
N LYS A 108 16.99 -1.77 8.69
CA LYS A 108 17.16 -3.04 7.96
C LYS A 108 17.60 -2.82 6.50
N LEU A 109 17.26 -1.69 5.90
CA LEU A 109 17.69 -1.32 4.54
C LEU A 109 19.21 -1.23 4.40
N PHE A 110 19.93 -1.03 5.51
CA PHE A 110 21.39 -1.01 5.58
C PHE A 110 22.04 -2.32 5.14
N MET A 111 21.35 -3.45 5.33
CA MET A 111 21.89 -4.79 5.08
C MET A 111 21.57 -5.35 3.68
N VAL A 112 20.73 -4.67 2.92
CA VAL A 112 20.22 -5.19 1.65
C VAL A 112 21.32 -5.13 0.59
N SER A 113 21.46 -6.19 -0.20
CA SER A 113 22.48 -6.23 -1.25
C SER A 113 22.12 -5.31 -2.44
N PRO A 114 23.11 -4.72 -3.13
CA PRO A 114 22.87 -3.89 -4.32
C PRO A 114 22.08 -4.64 -5.41
N LYS A 115 22.39 -5.92 -5.60
CA LYS A 115 21.67 -6.79 -6.56
C LYS A 115 20.19 -6.93 -6.23
N ASN A 116 19.83 -7.00 -4.95
CA ASN A 116 18.43 -7.09 -4.53
C ASN A 116 17.69 -5.76 -4.75
N TYR A 117 18.33 -4.62 -4.48
CA TYR A 117 17.75 -3.31 -4.82
C TYR A 117 17.41 -3.21 -6.31
N ALA A 118 18.37 -3.52 -7.18
CA ALA A 118 18.17 -3.48 -8.63
C ALA A 118 17.03 -4.41 -9.08
N LYS A 119 17.01 -5.67 -8.60
CA LYS A 119 15.98 -6.65 -8.96
C LYS A 119 14.59 -6.24 -8.49
N ILE A 120 14.45 -5.80 -7.23
CA ILE A 120 13.16 -5.38 -6.68
C ILE A 120 12.66 -4.14 -7.42
N TYR A 121 13.54 -3.17 -7.70
CA TYR A 121 13.14 -1.99 -8.47
C TYR A 121 12.68 -2.36 -9.87
N GLY A 122 13.40 -3.27 -10.56
CA GLY A 122 12.98 -3.82 -11.87
C GLY A 122 11.59 -4.45 -11.83
N ILE A 123 11.34 -5.34 -10.87
CA ILE A 123 10.02 -5.98 -10.67
C ILE A 123 8.93 -4.91 -10.44
N LEU A 124 9.18 -3.92 -9.59
CA LEU A 124 8.20 -2.86 -9.34
C LEU A 124 7.87 -2.06 -10.61
N LYS A 125 8.85 -1.87 -11.51
CA LYS A 125 8.63 -1.22 -12.81
C LYS A 125 7.90 -2.10 -13.81
N GLU A 126 8.22 -3.39 -13.87
CA GLU A 126 7.49 -4.37 -14.69
C GLU A 126 5.99 -4.38 -14.37
N HIS A 127 5.64 -4.23 -13.08
CA HIS A 127 4.25 -4.14 -12.62
C HIS A 127 3.66 -2.71 -12.68
N ASN A 128 4.30 -1.76 -13.36
CA ASN A 128 3.84 -0.36 -13.53
C ASN A 128 3.64 0.41 -12.20
N ILE A 129 4.47 0.15 -11.19
CA ILE A 129 4.44 0.91 -9.93
C ILE A 129 5.19 2.24 -10.10
N SER A 130 4.51 3.35 -9.82
CA SER A 130 5.09 4.69 -9.92
C SER A 130 6.17 4.93 -8.86
N ASP A 131 7.16 5.77 -9.19
CA ASP A 131 8.21 6.14 -8.23
C ASP A 131 7.64 6.83 -6.97
N GLU A 132 6.52 7.54 -7.10
CA GLU A 132 5.82 8.13 -5.96
C GLU A 132 5.36 7.06 -4.94
N THR A 133 4.78 5.97 -5.44
CA THR A 133 4.36 4.85 -4.59
C THR A 133 5.56 4.13 -3.98
N ILE A 134 6.64 3.91 -4.76
CA ILE A 134 7.87 3.26 -4.28
C ILE A 134 8.51 4.07 -3.15
N ARG A 135 8.65 5.39 -3.35
CA ARG A 135 9.24 6.31 -2.38
C ARG A 135 8.51 6.32 -1.04
N ASN A 136 7.18 6.16 -1.06
CA ASN A 136 6.39 6.12 0.17
C ASN A 136 6.48 4.78 0.93
N GLN A 137 7.01 3.72 0.31
CA GLN A 137 7.12 2.41 0.94
C GLN A 137 8.45 1.72 0.60
N LEU A 138 9.58 2.38 0.87
CA LEU A 138 10.92 1.81 0.66
C LEU A 138 11.20 0.55 1.50
N ASN A 139 10.39 0.27 2.52
CA ASN A 139 10.47 -0.99 3.28
C ASN A 139 10.27 -2.24 2.40
N ILE A 140 9.72 -2.09 1.19
CA ILE A 140 9.59 -3.18 0.23
C ILE A 140 10.94 -3.83 -0.11
N PHE A 141 12.03 -3.07 -0.11
CA PHE A 141 13.37 -3.56 -0.43
C PHE A 141 13.95 -4.52 0.63
N GLN A 142 13.29 -4.69 1.78
CA GLN A 142 13.67 -5.68 2.79
C GLN A 142 13.21 -7.10 2.44
N LEU A 143 12.26 -7.23 1.53
CA LEU A 143 11.76 -8.52 1.08
C LEU A 143 12.71 -9.13 0.05
N SER A 144 12.60 -10.44 -0.18
CA SER A 144 13.30 -11.07 -1.30
C SER A 144 12.63 -10.66 -2.63
N PRO A 145 13.39 -10.56 -3.74
CA PRO A 145 12.81 -10.29 -5.06
C PRO A 145 11.68 -11.27 -5.43
N GLN A 146 11.86 -12.56 -5.13
CA GLN A 146 10.87 -13.60 -5.37
C GLN A 146 9.57 -13.36 -4.58
N THR A 147 9.70 -12.98 -3.31
CA THR A 147 8.55 -12.66 -2.46
C THR A 147 7.79 -11.43 -2.96
N VAL A 148 8.50 -10.39 -3.43
CA VAL A 148 7.86 -9.19 -3.99
C VAL A 148 7.07 -9.55 -5.24
N LYS A 149 7.69 -10.30 -6.17
CA LYS A 149 7.03 -10.74 -7.41
C LYS A 149 5.77 -11.56 -7.13
N TYR A 150 5.91 -12.64 -6.35
CA TYR A 150 4.79 -13.51 -5.99
C TYR A 150 3.62 -12.75 -5.36
N ARG A 151 3.89 -11.84 -4.42
CA ARG A 151 2.84 -11.07 -3.74
C ARG A 151 2.17 -10.04 -4.65
N LEU A 152 2.90 -9.45 -5.59
CA LEU A 152 2.32 -8.56 -6.59
C LEU A 152 1.38 -9.32 -7.52
N GLU A 153 1.81 -10.47 -8.03
CA GLU A 153 1.00 -11.34 -8.89
C GLU A 153 -0.28 -11.81 -8.16
N GLU A 154 -0.18 -12.22 -6.90
CA GLU A 154 -1.35 -12.64 -6.11
C GLU A 154 -2.35 -11.48 -5.90
N ILE A 155 -1.85 -10.27 -5.62
CA ILE A 155 -2.69 -9.07 -5.47
C ILE A 155 -3.35 -8.68 -6.79
N GLU A 156 -2.63 -8.75 -7.91
CA GLU A 156 -3.17 -8.42 -9.24
C GLU A 156 -4.26 -9.40 -9.69
N ASN A 157 -4.14 -10.67 -9.30
CA ASN A 157 -5.15 -11.70 -9.53
C ASN A 157 -6.39 -11.57 -8.64
N THR A 158 -6.35 -10.71 -7.61
CA THR A 158 -7.46 -10.49 -6.68
C THR A 158 -8.15 -9.17 -7.02
N PRO A 159 -9.34 -9.16 -7.64
CA PRO A 159 -9.94 -7.94 -8.20
C PRO A 159 -10.19 -6.85 -7.14
N GLU A 160 -10.58 -7.23 -5.92
CA GLU A 160 -10.77 -6.31 -4.79
C GLU A 160 -9.50 -5.55 -4.42
N LEU A 161 -8.33 -6.20 -4.53
CA LEU A 161 -7.04 -5.62 -4.18
C LEU A 161 -6.40 -4.90 -5.36
N ASN A 162 -6.57 -5.42 -6.58
CA ASN A 162 -6.00 -4.86 -7.79
C ASN A 162 -6.51 -3.43 -8.07
N ILE A 163 -7.78 -3.15 -7.74
CA ILE A 163 -8.35 -1.79 -7.87
C ILE A 163 -7.60 -0.75 -7.02
N LEU A 164 -6.96 -1.19 -5.93
CA LEU A 164 -6.17 -0.32 -5.05
C LEU A 164 -4.76 -0.05 -5.60
N LYS A 165 -4.38 -0.61 -6.76
CA LYS A 165 -3.05 -0.45 -7.38
C LYS A 165 -2.66 1.00 -7.63
N HIS A 166 -3.63 1.86 -7.89
CA HIS A 166 -3.41 3.29 -8.12
C HIS A 166 -3.19 4.11 -6.84
N ASN A 167 -3.37 3.49 -5.66
CA ASN A 167 -3.14 4.16 -4.40
C ASN A 167 -1.63 4.32 -4.13
N VAL A 168 -1.24 5.51 -3.68
CA VAL A 168 0.15 5.82 -3.30
C VAL A 168 0.67 4.92 -2.17
N ASN A 169 -0.22 4.34 -1.36
CA ASN A 169 0.13 3.40 -0.30
C ASN A 169 -0.04 1.93 -0.69
N PHE A 170 -0.30 1.61 -1.97
CA PHE A 170 -0.57 0.26 -2.46
C PHE A 170 0.46 -0.78 -1.97
N LEU A 171 1.76 -0.43 -2.00
CA LEU A 171 2.84 -1.33 -1.58
C LEU A 171 2.76 -1.77 -0.11
N LYS A 172 1.93 -1.13 0.73
CA LYS A 172 1.64 -1.64 2.08
C LYS A 172 0.93 -2.99 2.05
N LEU A 173 0.09 -3.25 1.04
CA LEU A 173 -0.50 -4.57 0.83
C LEU A 173 0.58 -5.62 0.55
N VAL A 174 1.57 -5.28 -0.27
CA VAL A 174 2.68 -6.19 -0.59
C VAL A 174 3.54 -6.46 0.65
N VAL A 175 3.85 -5.42 1.44
CA VAL A 175 4.63 -5.59 2.68
C VAL A 175 3.86 -6.41 3.71
N HIS A 176 2.57 -6.15 3.90
CA HIS A 176 1.70 -6.81 4.88
C HIS A 176 0.76 -7.84 4.25
N HIS A 177 1.23 -8.57 3.25
CA HIS A 177 0.41 -9.44 2.39
C HIS A 177 -0.45 -10.45 3.15
N GLN A 178 0.14 -11.25 4.04
CA GLN A 178 -0.61 -12.27 4.77
C GLN A 178 -1.75 -11.66 5.59
N ARG A 179 -1.50 -10.50 6.20
CA ARG A 179 -2.51 -9.77 6.96
C ARG A 179 -3.60 -9.24 6.04
N ALA A 180 -3.23 -8.59 4.93
CA ALA A 180 -4.20 -8.10 3.96
C ALA A 180 -5.12 -9.22 3.46
N LYS A 181 -4.56 -10.40 3.17
CA LYS A 181 -5.31 -11.60 2.78
C LYS A 181 -6.26 -12.09 3.86
N SER A 182 -5.77 -12.34 5.07
CA SER A 182 -6.63 -12.81 6.18
C SER A 182 -7.76 -11.81 6.48
N ARG A 183 -7.49 -10.51 6.37
CA ARG A 183 -8.49 -9.46 6.58
C ARG A 183 -9.50 -9.38 5.45
N LEU A 184 -9.07 -9.57 4.21
CA LEU A 184 -9.97 -9.64 3.07
C LEU A 184 -10.95 -10.81 3.23
N SER A 185 -10.45 -12.01 3.56
CA SER A 185 -11.30 -13.18 3.78
C SER A 185 -12.32 -12.95 4.90
N PHE A 186 -11.88 -12.38 6.03
CA PHE A 186 -12.79 -12.03 7.13
C PHE A 186 -13.87 -11.01 6.73
N LEU A 187 -13.53 -9.99 5.94
CA LEU A 187 -14.50 -8.99 5.50
C LEU A 187 -15.47 -9.56 4.45
N GLN A 188 -15.02 -10.51 3.63
CA GLN A 188 -15.87 -11.24 2.69
C GLN A 188 -16.87 -12.14 3.43
N GLU A 189 -16.47 -12.80 4.52
CA GLU A 189 -17.38 -13.56 5.40
C GLU A 189 -18.47 -12.67 6.01
N LEU A 190 -18.15 -11.40 6.30
CA LEU A 190 -19.10 -10.39 6.78
C LEU A 190 -19.91 -9.71 5.67
N GLN A 191 -19.73 -10.11 4.40
CA GLN A 191 -20.38 -9.53 3.22
C GLN A 191 -20.16 -8.02 3.05
N MET A 192 -19.05 -7.48 3.59
CA MET A 192 -18.69 -6.08 3.40
C MET A 192 -18.19 -5.82 1.97
N LYS A 193 -18.71 -4.78 1.32
CA LYS A 193 -18.38 -4.50 -0.09
C LYS A 193 -17.33 -3.40 -0.25
N CYS A 194 -17.19 -2.50 0.72
CA CYS A 194 -16.20 -1.42 0.71
C CYS A 194 -14.95 -1.83 1.50
N LEU A 195 -13.81 -1.83 0.82
CA LEU A 195 -12.55 -2.36 1.34
C LEU A 195 -11.45 -1.28 1.29
N PRO A 196 -11.48 -0.27 2.19
CA PRO A 196 -10.47 0.76 2.18
C PRO A 196 -9.09 0.19 2.52
N LEU A 197 -8.06 0.68 1.83
CA LEU A 197 -6.68 0.20 1.94
C LEU A 197 -6.16 0.26 3.38
N SER A 198 -6.59 1.28 4.13
CA SER A 198 -6.23 1.45 5.54
C SER A 198 -6.60 0.24 6.38
N ILE A 199 -7.74 -0.41 6.11
CA ILE A 199 -8.22 -1.52 6.92
C ILE A 199 -7.48 -2.80 6.58
N LEU A 200 -7.15 -3.00 5.31
CA LEU A 200 -6.39 -4.15 4.86
C LEU A 200 -4.92 -4.09 5.35
N SER A 201 -4.33 -2.89 5.43
CA SER A 201 -2.89 -2.71 5.66
C SER A 201 -2.48 -2.29 7.07
N GLN A 202 -3.35 -1.69 7.89
CA GLN A 202 -2.94 -1.11 9.20
C GLN A 202 -2.68 -2.16 10.28
N ASP A 203 -1.84 -1.82 11.26
CA ASP A 203 -1.64 -2.65 12.46
C ASP A 203 -2.81 -2.58 13.47
N LYS A 204 -3.70 -1.60 13.34
CA LYS A 204 -4.83 -1.41 14.27
C LYS A 204 -5.88 -2.53 14.10
N PRO A 205 -6.61 -2.87 15.18
CA PRO A 205 -7.70 -3.84 15.11
C PRO A 205 -8.82 -3.33 14.20
N ILE A 206 -9.36 -4.22 13.37
CA ILE A 206 -10.49 -3.93 12.47
C ILE A 206 -11.80 -3.74 13.25
N ASP A 207 -11.85 -4.27 14.48
CA ASP A 207 -13.01 -4.30 15.36
C ASP A 207 -13.80 -3.00 15.39
N THR A 208 -13.16 -1.83 15.42
CA THR A 208 -13.90 -0.57 15.50
C THR A 208 -14.67 -0.25 14.23
N HIS A 209 -14.16 -0.67 13.06
CA HIS A 209 -14.85 -0.47 11.79
C HIS A 209 -16.02 -1.44 11.62
N VAL A 210 -15.81 -2.70 12.00
CA VAL A 210 -16.81 -3.76 11.92
C VAL A 210 -17.91 -3.60 12.97
N ARG A 211 -17.57 -3.28 14.23
CA ARG A 211 -18.54 -3.03 15.30
C ARG A 211 -19.49 -1.87 14.99
N ASN A 212 -19.02 -0.89 14.23
CA ASN A 212 -19.82 0.27 13.83
C ASN A 212 -20.60 0.02 12.52
N GLY A 213 -20.50 -1.17 11.90
CA GLY A 213 -21.19 -1.50 10.65
C GLY A 213 -20.85 -0.55 9.48
N MET A 214 -19.66 0.06 9.50
CA MET A 214 -19.32 1.13 8.56
C MET A 214 -18.88 0.55 7.21
N ASP A 215 -19.78 0.23 6.30
CA ASP A 215 -19.42 -0.18 4.92
C ASP A 215 -19.10 1.04 4.04
N ILE A 216 -17.96 1.68 4.31
CA ILE A 216 -17.54 2.92 3.64
C ILE A 216 -16.06 2.89 3.21
N ASN A 217 -15.81 3.40 2.02
CA ASN A 217 -14.47 3.66 1.51
C ASN A 217 -13.85 4.92 2.14
N LYS A 218 -12.52 5.02 2.05
CA LYS A 218 -11.83 6.28 2.34
C LYS A 218 -11.83 7.14 1.09
N LEU A 219 -12.05 8.44 1.27
CA LEU A 219 -12.06 9.40 0.16
C LEU A 219 -10.75 9.36 -0.65
N LYS A 220 -9.59 9.18 0.01
CA LYS A 220 -8.30 9.08 -0.67
C LYS A 220 -8.24 7.92 -1.67
N ASP A 221 -8.87 6.79 -1.32
CA ASP A 221 -8.88 5.59 -2.15
C ASP A 221 -9.81 5.80 -3.36
N VAL A 222 -10.99 6.39 -3.14
CA VAL A 222 -11.93 6.77 -4.21
C VAL A 222 -11.31 7.79 -5.17
N LEU A 223 -10.67 8.83 -4.65
CA LEU A 223 -10.03 9.86 -5.48
C LEU A 223 -8.82 9.30 -6.26
N ALA A 224 -8.06 8.37 -5.68
CA ALA A 224 -6.96 7.70 -6.38
C ALA A 224 -7.46 6.87 -7.57
N LEU A 225 -8.54 6.12 -7.38
CA LEU A 225 -9.20 5.38 -8.46
C LEU A 225 -9.75 6.32 -9.54
N LEU A 226 -10.50 7.36 -9.15
CA LEU A 226 -11.05 8.30 -10.13
C LEU A 226 -9.96 9.06 -10.90
N LYS A 227 -8.83 9.36 -10.26
CA LYS A 227 -7.67 9.96 -10.93
C LYS A 227 -7.10 9.04 -12.00
N SER A 228 -6.99 7.73 -11.74
CA SER A 228 -6.49 6.78 -12.74
C SER A 228 -7.46 6.58 -13.90
N LEU A 229 -8.77 6.51 -13.63
CA LEU A 229 -9.80 6.33 -14.65
C LEU A 229 -9.98 7.58 -15.53
N LEU A 230 -10.01 8.77 -14.93
CA LEU A 230 -10.32 10.02 -15.65
C LEU A 230 -9.08 10.75 -16.19
N GLY A 231 -7.87 10.43 -15.69
CA GLY A 231 -6.63 11.12 -16.06
C GLY A 231 -6.57 12.59 -15.63
N LYS A 232 -7.42 13.02 -14.69
CA LYS A 232 -7.54 14.41 -14.24
C LYS A 232 -7.21 14.57 -12.75
N ASP A 233 -6.80 15.78 -12.37
CA ASP A 233 -6.50 16.10 -10.97
C ASP A 233 -7.78 15.99 -10.10
N PRO A 234 -7.74 15.28 -8.95
CA PRO A 234 -8.84 15.16 -8.00
C PRO A 234 -9.62 16.45 -7.70
N LYS A 235 -8.93 17.60 -7.70
CA LYS A 235 -9.54 18.91 -7.41
C LYS A 235 -10.70 19.25 -8.35
N HIS A 236 -10.70 18.74 -9.58
CA HIS A 236 -11.75 19.04 -10.56
C HIS A 236 -13.09 18.36 -10.26
N PHE A 237 -13.09 17.20 -9.60
CA PHE A 237 -14.30 16.40 -9.38
C PHE A 237 -14.60 16.14 -7.90
N GLU A 238 -13.67 16.37 -6.98
CA GLU A 238 -13.87 16.16 -5.54
C GLU A 238 -15.09 16.92 -5.01
N LYS A 239 -15.24 18.21 -5.36
CA LYS A 239 -16.38 19.02 -4.91
C LYS A 239 -17.71 18.49 -5.43
N SER A 240 -17.74 17.99 -6.67
CA SER A 240 -18.95 17.40 -7.25
C SER A 240 -19.29 16.06 -6.60
N LEU A 241 -18.27 15.24 -6.34
CA LEU A 241 -18.42 13.94 -5.70
C LEU A 241 -19.01 14.07 -4.29
N ARG A 242 -18.47 14.99 -3.48
CA ARG A 242 -18.91 15.24 -2.09
C ARG A 242 -20.35 15.71 -1.96
N ARG A 243 -20.96 16.23 -3.04
CA ARG A 243 -22.38 16.62 -3.04
C ARG A 243 -23.31 15.42 -2.95
N HIS A 244 -22.85 14.22 -3.33
CA HIS A 244 -23.67 13.03 -3.27
C HIS A 244 -23.61 12.41 -1.87
N PRO A 245 -24.74 12.07 -1.22
CA PRO A 245 -24.77 11.56 0.15
C PRO A 245 -23.99 10.26 0.31
N PHE A 246 -24.06 9.36 -0.68
CA PHE A 246 -23.44 8.02 -0.63
C PHE A 246 -22.08 7.91 -1.35
N HIS A 247 -21.37 9.00 -1.57
CA HIS A 247 -20.13 9.01 -2.37
C HIS A 247 -18.98 8.12 -1.85
N LEU A 248 -19.05 7.65 -0.60
CA LEU A 248 -18.09 6.71 -0.01
C LEU A 248 -18.65 5.30 0.17
N ALA A 249 -19.97 5.13 0.14
CA ALA A 249 -20.63 3.85 0.44
C ALA A 249 -20.74 2.94 -0.80
N VAL A 250 -20.28 3.42 -1.96
CA VAL A 250 -20.29 2.64 -3.21
C VAL A 250 -18.98 1.85 -3.34
N PRO A 251 -19.02 0.53 -3.58
CA PRO A 251 -17.83 -0.29 -3.78
C PRO A 251 -17.00 0.19 -4.97
N LEU A 252 -15.67 0.17 -4.83
CA LEU A 252 -14.75 0.67 -5.85
C LEU A 252 -14.88 -0.11 -7.18
N GLN A 253 -15.10 -1.44 -7.11
CA GLN A 253 -15.38 -2.29 -8.28
C GLN A 253 -16.54 -1.76 -9.12
N ARG A 254 -17.64 -1.35 -8.46
CA ARG A 254 -18.84 -0.85 -9.14
C ARG A 254 -18.57 0.47 -9.86
N ILE A 255 -17.73 1.33 -9.29
CA ILE A 255 -17.34 2.61 -9.89
C ILE A 255 -16.55 2.37 -11.19
N GLU A 256 -15.61 1.42 -11.16
CA GLU A 256 -14.83 1.02 -12.33
C GLU A 256 -15.71 0.39 -13.42
N ASP A 257 -16.58 -0.56 -13.06
CA ASP A 257 -17.53 -1.20 -13.98
C ASP A 257 -18.44 -0.18 -14.68
N THR A 258 -18.94 0.80 -13.92
CA THR A 258 -19.80 1.86 -14.46
C THR A 258 -19.02 2.78 -15.38
N PHE A 259 -17.77 3.10 -15.05
CA PHE A 259 -16.89 3.87 -15.92
C PHE A 259 -16.66 3.16 -17.25
N ASP A 260 -16.28 1.89 -17.22
CA ASP A 260 -16.08 1.05 -18.41
C ASP A 260 -17.34 0.94 -19.27
N CYS A 261 -18.50 0.82 -18.63
CA CYS A 261 -19.79 0.80 -19.30
C CYS A 261 -20.04 2.10 -20.09
N LEU A 262 -19.73 3.26 -19.50
CA LEU A 262 -19.90 4.57 -20.16
C LEU A 262 -18.90 4.78 -21.30
N VAL A 263 -17.64 4.35 -21.12
CA VAL A 263 -16.62 4.40 -22.17
C VAL A 263 -17.02 3.51 -23.36
N LYS A 264 -17.51 2.29 -23.11
CA LYS A 264 -18.06 1.40 -24.16
C LYS A 264 -19.24 2.02 -24.91
N MET A 265 -20.00 2.90 -24.26
CA MET A 265 -21.08 3.69 -24.88
C MET A 265 -20.60 4.95 -25.61
N LYS A 266 -19.28 5.14 -25.78
CA LYS A 266 -18.64 6.27 -26.46
C LYS A 266 -18.79 7.62 -25.77
N PHE A 267 -18.98 7.63 -24.44
CA PHE A 267 -18.87 8.87 -23.66
C PHE A 267 -17.40 9.24 -23.44
N GLN A 268 -17.08 10.52 -23.64
CA GLN A 268 -15.74 11.05 -23.37
C GLN A 268 -15.50 11.20 -21.87
N SER A 269 -14.28 10.88 -21.42
CA SER A 269 -13.85 11.04 -20.02
C SER A 269 -14.06 12.47 -19.49
N ASP A 270 -13.96 13.47 -20.37
CA ASP A 270 -14.23 14.87 -20.05
C ASP A 270 -15.69 15.13 -19.67
N ALA A 271 -16.63 14.50 -20.37
CA ALA A 271 -18.05 14.60 -20.06
C ALA A 271 -18.39 13.87 -18.76
N ILE A 272 -17.79 12.69 -18.54
CA ILE A 272 -17.95 11.90 -17.31
C ILE A 272 -17.40 12.66 -16.10
N CYS A 273 -16.22 13.28 -16.24
CA CYS A 273 -15.60 14.05 -15.17
C CYS A 273 -16.48 15.21 -14.68
N LYS A 274 -17.23 15.86 -15.59
CA LYS A 274 -18.17 16.93 -15.22
C LYS A 274 -19.42 16.42 -14.49
N VAL A 275 -19.78 15.15 -14.66
CA VAL A 275 -20.92 14.48 -14.01
C VAL A 275 -20.43 13.28 -13.20
N VAL A 276 -19.38 13.45 -12.40
CA VAL A 276 -18.71 12.32 -11.70
C VAL A 276 -19.66 11.48 -10.83
N SER A 277 -20.71 12.09 -10.29
CA SER A 277 -21.72 11.43 -9.45
C SER A 277 -22.43 10.29 -10.19
N ILE A 278 -22.49 10.30 -11.52
CA ILE A 278 -23.11 9.22 -12.30
C ILE A 278 -22.39 7.88 -12.11
N LEU A 279 -21.09 7.90 -11.78
CA LEU A 279 -20.29 6.69 -11.55
C LEU A 279 -20.71 5.91 -10.31
N LEU A 280 -21.46 6.55 -9.41
CA LEU A 280 -21.97 5.92 -8.20
C LEU A 280 -23.16 4.99 -8.47
N TYR A 281 -23.80 5.11 -9.64
CA TYR A 281 -25.03 4.39 -9.95
C TYR A 281 -24.74 3.05 -10.66
N PRO A 282 -25.58 2.03 -10.43
CA PRO A 282 -25.45 0.75 -11.11
C PRO A 282 -25.54 0.86 -12.65
N ARG A 283 -24.80 0.00 -13.35
CA ARG A 283 -24.85 -0.08 -14.82
C ARG A 283 -26.25 -0.33 -15.40
N SER A 284 -27.09 -1.08 -14.68
CA SER A 284 -28.46 -1.43 -15.10
C SER A 284 -29.36 -0.21 -15.11
N THR A 285 -29.31 0.61 -14.06
CA THR A 285 -30.12 1.82 -13.91
C THR A 285 -29.72 2.87 -14.93
N ILE A 286 -28.42 3.03 -15.17
CA ILE A 286 -27.89 3.93 -16.21
C ILE A 286 -28.38 3.50 -17.60
N LYS A 287 -28.32 2.20 -17.93
CA LYS A 287 -28.82 1.68 -19.21
C LYS A 287 -30.33 1.89 -19.37
N ALA A 288 -31.12 1.65 -18.32
CA ALA A 288 -32.56 1.84 -18.35
C ALA A 288 -32.93 3.32 -18.55
N ALA A 289 -32.29 4.22 -17.80
CA ALA A 289 -32.49 5.66 -17.94
C ALA A 289 -32.03 6.19 -19.30
N LEU A 290 -30.94 5.66 -19.86
CA LEU A 290 -30.52 5.99 -21.23
C LEU A 290 -31.55 5.57 -22.29
N LYS A 291 -32.18 4.40 -22.13
CA LYS A 291 -33.28 3.98 -23.02
C LYS A 291 -34.47 4.93 -22.90
N GLU A 292 -34.87 5.26 -21.67
CA GLU A 292 -35.99 6.18 -21.41
C GLU A 292 -35.76 7.57 -22.03
N VAL A 293 -34.55 8.12 -21.88
CA VAL A 293 -34.15 9.40 -22.47
C VAL A 293 -34.18 9.36 -24.00
N ARG A 294 -33.78 8.24 -24.62
CA ARG A 294 -33.81 8.07 -26.09
C ARG A 294 -35.22 7.90 -26.63
N SER A 295 -36.09 7.20 -25.89
CA SER A 295 -37.48 6.96 -26.29
C SER A 295 -38.37 8.19 -26.17
N ASN A 296 -37.98 9.20 -25.38
CA ASN A 296 -38.76 10.41 -25.21
C ASN A 296 -38.41 11.46 -26.28
N PRO A 297 -39.31 11.76 -27.24
CA PRO A 297 -39.02 12.62 -28.38
C PRO A 297 -38.78 14.09 -28.01
N ILE A 298 -39.29 14.55 -26.85
CA ILE A 298 -39.10 15.91 -26.35
C ILE A 298 -37.69 16.06 -25.76
N LEU A 299 -37.27 15.08 -24.97
CA LEU A 299 -35.98 15.06 -24.30
C LEU A 299 -34.82 14.74 -25.24
N GLY A 300 -35.03 13.88 -26.25
CA GLY A 300 -34.00 13.52 -27.23
C GLY A 300 -33.58 14.68 -28.15
N ARG A 301 -34.49 15.64 -28.41
CA ARG A 301 -34.24 16.78 -29.32
C ARG A 301 -33.50 17.94 -28.68
N CYS A 302 -33.62 18.16 -27.37
CA CYS A 302 -33.01 19.29 -26.67
C CYS A 302 -31.55 19.07 -26.26
N VAL A 303 -30.99 17.88 -26.49
CA VAL A 303 -29.69 17.50 -25.90
C VAL A 303 -28.60 17.38 -26.97
N THR A 304 -27.82 18.45 -27.10
CA THR A 304 -26.73 18.56 -28.08
C THR A 304 -25.39 18.04 -27.54
N SER A 305 -25.08 18.18 -26.25
CA SER A 305 -23.79 17.75 -25.68
C SER A 305 -23.86 16.43 -24.88
N GLN A 306 -22.76 15.65 -24.88
CA GLN A 306 -22.65 14.42 -24.08
C GLN A 306 -22.86 14.68 -22.58
N PHE A 307 -22.35 15.80 -22.07
CA PHE A 307 -22.52 16.22 -20.68
C PHE A 307 -24.00 16.43 -20.31
N GLN A 308 -24.77 17.10 -21.17
CA GLN A 308 -26.21 17.28 -20.94
C GLN A 308 -26.96 15.94 -20.98
N LYS A 309 -26.56 15.00 -21.85
CA LYS A 309 -27.13 13.64 -21.87
C LYS A 309 -26.92 12.93 -20.53
N LEU A 310 -25.73 12.99 -19.97
CA LEU A 310 -25.42 12.35 -18.68
C LEU A 310 -26.17 13.00 -17.51
N ASN A 311 -26.29 14.34 -17.49
CA ASN A 311 -27.12 15.01 -16.47
C ASN A 311 -28.59 14.64 -16.58
N LEU A 312 -29.11 14.50 -17.80
CA LEU A 312 -30.50 14.12 -17.99
C LEU A 312 -30.75 12.67 -17.54
N VAL A 313 -29.82 11.76 -17.81
CA VAL A 313 -29.85 10.39 -17.28
C VAL A 313 -29.86 10.41 -15.76
N LEU A 314 -28.97 11.18 -15.13
CA LEU A 314 -28.91 11.33 -13.68
C LEU A 314 -30.23 11.89 -13.12
N TYR A 315 -30.80 12.90 -13.77
CA TYR A 315 -32.10 13.46 -13.42
C TYR A 315 -33.22 12.42 -13.52
N THR A 316 -33.28 11.62 -14.58
CA THR A 316 -34.30 10.57 -14.74
C THR A 316 -34.20 9.50 -13.65
N ILE A 317 -32.99 9.16 -13.23
CA ILE A 317 -32.76 8.24 -12.10
C ILE A 317 -33.24 8.89 -10.80
N GLU A 318 -32.72 10.08 -10.47
CA GLU A 318 -33.00 10.74 -9.20
C GLU A 318 -34.44 11.22 -9.05
N LYS A 319 -35.12 11.56 -10.15
CA LYS A 319 -36.55 11.91 -10.14
C LYS A 319 -37.41 10.77 -9.56
N LYS A 320 -37.05 9.51 -9.82
CA LYS A 320 -37.75 8.33 -9.28
C LYS A 320 -37.50 8.14 -7.78
N HIS A 321 -36.46 8.76 -7.25
CA HIS A 321 -36.04 8.66 -5.85
C HIS A 321 -36.13 9.99 -5.09
N HIS A 322 -36.89 10.96 -5.61
CA HIS A 322 -37.05 12.27 -5.00
C HIS A 322 -35.71 12.96 -4.64
N PHE A 323 -34.68 12.76 -5.46
CA PHE A 323 -33.35 13.36 -5.28
C PHE A 323 -32.64 13.00 -3.96
N THR A 324 -32.98 11.85 -3.38
CA THR A 324 -32.37 11.36 -2.14
C THR A 324 -31.00 10.71 -2.33
N GLY A 325 -30.58 10.42 -3.58
CA GLY A 325 -29.37 9.64 -3.87
C GLY A 325 -29.53 8.13 -3.69
N ASN A 326 -30.72 7.66 -3.32
CA ASN A 326 -30.99 6.24 -3.09
C ASN A 326 -31.00 5.38 -4.37
N GLY A 327 -30.98 6.01 -5.55
CA GLY A 327 -30.88 5.30 -6.83
C GLY A 327 -29.60 4.48 -7.00
N VAL A 328 -28.61 4.68 -6.13
CA VAL A 328 -27.37 3.90 -6.04
C VAL A 328 -27.59 2.44 -5.63
N TRP A 329 -28.68 2.15 -4.89
CA TRP A 329 -28.94 0.82 -4.31
C TRP A 329 -29.84 -0.08 -5.16
N LEU A 330 -30.33 0.41 -6.31
CA LEU A 330 -31.16 -0.36 -7.23
C LEU A 330 -30.33 -1.33 -8.07
N ASP A 331 -30.02 -2.50 -7.50
CA ASP A 331 -29.57 -3.63 -8.31
C ASP A 331 -30.82 -4.36 -8.84
N SER A 332 -31.01 -4.37 -10.17
CA SER A 332 -32.17 -5.01 -10.83
C SER A 332 -32.05 -6.54 -10.91
N SER A 333 -31.25 -7.14 -10.05
CA SER A 333 -31.01 -8.57 -10.03
C SER A 333 -30.57 -8.96 -8.64
N ASN A 334 -31.47 -9.62 -7.92
CA ASN A 334 -31.07 -10.76 -7.11
C ASN A 334 -30.11 -11.58 -7.97
N ASP A 335 -28.87 -11.76 -7.51
CA ASP A 335 -28.02 -12.82 -8.03
C ASP A 335 -28.77 -14.14 -7.79
N ILE A 336 -29.42 -14.63 -8.85
CA ILE A 336 -29.91 -16.00 -8.94
C ILE A 336 -28.65 -16.87 -9.06
N THR A 337 -28.06 -17.14 -7.91
CA THR A 337 -27.39 -18.41 -7.62
C THR A 337 -28.11 -19.05 -6.45
N THR A 338 -29.42 -19.25 -6.61
CA THR A 338 -30.02 -20.48 -6.09
C THR A 338 -29.46 -21.60 -6.94
N ASN A 339 -28.47 -22.31 -6.42
CA ASN A 339 -28.10 -23.62 -6.93
C ASN A 339 -29.39 -24.44 -7.03
N SER A 340 -29.79 -24.69 -8.28
CA SER A 340 -30.70 -25.76 -8.64
C SER A 340 -30.01 -27.08 -8.28
N THR A 341 -30.23 -27.52 -7.05
CA THR A 341 -30.06 -28.92 -6.64
C THR A 341 -31.27 -29.30 -5.82
N ASN A 342 -32.28 -29.85 -6.50
CA ASN A 342 -33.08 -30.95 -5.98
C ASN A 342 -33.89 -31.60 -7.10
N LYS A 343 -33.77 -32.94 -7.15
CA LYS A 343 -34.50 -33.97 -7.93
C LYS A 343 -33.92 -34.20 -9.34
N ASP A 344 -33.40 -35.38 -9.66
CA ASP A 344 -33.75 -36.75 -9.22
C ASP A 344 -32.57 -37.57 -8.66
#